data_AF-A0A316LGD2-F1
#
_entry.id   AF-A0A316LGD2-F1
#
_cell.length_a   1.000
_cell.length_b   1.000
_cell.length_c   1.000
_cell.angle_alpha   90.00
_cell.angle_beta   90.00
_cell.angle_gamma   90.00
#
_symmetry.space_group_name_H-M   'P 1'
#
loop_
_entity.id
_entity.type
_entity.pdbx_description
1 polymer ?
#
loop_
_entity_poly.entity_id
_entity_poly.type
_entity_poly.pdbx_seq_one_letter_code
_entity_poly.pdbx_strand_id
1 'polypeptide(L)' 'MSFGDVMPNDTTEYKELDYNPLQDDPLIYCISSEENFARYLKIPDKQVKKYTYVIDSLVNRIIYISSKADK' A
#
# COMPACT_ATOMS: atom_id res chain seq x y z
N MET A 1 -8.49 10.71 7.73
CA MET A 1 -7.18 10.89 8.40
C MET A 1 -6.46 11.98 7.64
N SER A 2 -6.10 13.10 8.26
CA SER A 2 -5.38 14.20 7.61
C SER A 2 -3.88 13.99 7.81
N PHE A 3 -3.15 13.78 6.72
CA PHE A 3 -1.69 13.76 6.75
C PHE A 3 -1.19 15.22 6.71
N GLY A 4 -0.34 15.62 7.68
CA GLY A 4 0.26 16.96 7.71
C GLY A 4 1.38 17.10 6.66
N ASP A 5 2.22 18.13 6.80
CA ASP A 5 3.42 18.29 5.96
C ASP A 5 4.37 17.12 6.20
N VAL A 6 4.50 16.25 5.20
CA VAL A 6 5.44 15.12 5.21
C VAL A 6 6.70 15.46 4.45
N MET A 7 7.85 15.17 5.06
CA MET A 7 9.16 15.32 4.43
C MET A 7 9.45 14.16 3.46
N PRO A 8 10.39 14.35 2.51
CA PRO A 8 10.87 13.24 1.70
C PRO A 8 11.37 12.08 2.56
N ASN A 9 10.83 10.88 2.31
CA ASN A 9 11.04 9.62 3.05
C ASN A 9 10.28 9.46 4.39
N ASP A 10 9.38 10.37 4.75
CA ASP A 10 8.51 10.14 5.89
C ASP A 10 7.54 9.00 5.61
N THR A 11 7.52 8.01 6.50
CA THR A 11 6.47 6.98 6.50
C THR A 11 5.28 7.55 7.24
N THR A 12 4.25 7.94 6.50
CA THR A 12 3.03 8.56 7.05
C THR A 12 2.26 7.64 7.99
N GLU A 13 2.28 6.34 7.72
CA GLU A 13 1.55 5.33 8.49
C GLU A 13 2.12 3.94 8.23
N TYR A 14 2.23 3.13 9.29
CA TYR A 14 2.49 1.69 9.17
C TYR A 14 1.26 0.96 9.67
N LYS A 15 0.72 0.08 8.83
CA LYS A 15 -0.40 -0.79 9.18
C LYS A 15 -0.06 -2.21 8.80
N GLU A 16 -0.01 -3.09 9.79
CA GLU A 16 0.07 -4.52 9.55
C GLU A 16 -1.30 -5.00 9.05
N LEU A 17 -1.29 -5.64 7.87
CA LEU A 17 -2.49 -6.20 7.26
C LEU A 17 -2.55 -7.68 7.63
N ASP A 18 -3.54 -8.05 8.44
CA ASP A 18 -3.94 -9.45 8.64
C ASP A 18 -4.76 -9.90 7.42
N TYR A 19 -4.06 -10.20 6.32
CA TYR A 19 -4.68 -10.47 5.04
C TYR A 19 -5.19 -11.90 4.94
N ASN A 20 -6.51 -12.06 4.79
CA ASN A 20 -7.15 -13.34 4.50
C ASN A 20 -7.57 -13.42 3.03
N PRO A 21 -6.91 -14.22 2.17
CA PRO A 21 -7.21 -14.28 0.74
C PRO A 21 -8.61 -14.80 0.38
N LEU A 22 -9.36 -15.34 1.33
CA LEU A 22 -10.75 -15.80 1.14
C LEU A 22 -11.78 -14.73 1.49
N GLN A 23 -11.40 -13.69 2.23
CA GLN A 23 -12.29 -12.65 2.73
C GLN A 23 -11.92 -11.26 2.22
N ASP A 24 -10.63 -11.04 1.94
CA ASP A 24 -10.07 -9.75 1.62
C ASP A 24 -9.61 -9.68 0.16
N ASP A 25 -9.99 -8.58 -0.48
CA ASP A 25 -9.42 -8.22 -1.78
C ASP A 25 -7.98 -7.75 -1.59
N PRO A 26 -7.03 -8.20 -2.44
CA PRO A 26 -5.65 -7.71 -2.41
C PRO A 26 -5.61 -6.31 -3.02
N LEU A 27 -6.06 -5.31 -2.28
CA LEU A 27 -6.25 -3.94 -2.74
C LEU A 27 -5.61 -2.95 -1.76
N ILE A 28 -4.84 -2.00 -2.29
CA ILE A 28 -4.53 -0.77 -1.55
C ILE A 28 -5.53 0.30 -1.96
N TYR A 29 -6.13 0.93 -0.96
CA TYR A 29 -7.08 2.01 -1.10
C TYR A 29 -6.59 3.24 -0.34
N CYS A 30 -6.61 4.40 -0.98
CA CYS A 30 -6.32 5.67 -0.33
C CYS A 30 -7.21 6.80 -0.87
N ILE A 31 -7.32 7.87 -0.08
CA ILE A 31 -8.05 9.07 -0.45
C ILE A 31 -7.05 10.22 -0.49
N SER A 32 -7.00 10.94 -1.59
CA SER A 32 -6.14 12.13 -1.73
C SER A 32 -6.92 13.22 -2.45
N SER A 33 -6.90 14.45 -1.92
CA SER A 33 -7.62 15.60 -2.49
C SER A 33 -9.09 15.29 -2.83
N GLU A 34 -9.79 14.59 -1.92
CA GLU A 34 -11.20 14.18 -2.07
C GLU A 34 -11.48 13.17 -3.20
N GLU A 35 -10.45 12.70 -3.91
CA GLU A 35 -10.54 11.62 -4.87
C GLU A 35 -10.16 10.27 -4.22
N ASN A 36 -10.91 9.23 -4.59
CA ASN A 36 -10.66 7.86 -4.12
C ASN A 36 -9.76 7.13 -5.12
N PHE A 37 -8.67 6.56 -4.63
CA PHE A 37 -7.73 5.78 -5.43
C PHE A 37 -7.66 4.35 -4.91
N ALA A 38 -7.62 3.41 -5.85
CA ALA A 38 -7.57 2.00 -5.56
C ALA A 38 -6.61 1.31 -6.52
N ARG A 39 -5.76 0.42 -6.00
CA ARG A 39 -4.86 -0.40 -6.81
C ARG A 39 -4.86 -1.84 -6.32
N TYR A 40 -5.18 -2.75 -7.24
CA TYR A 40 -5.02 -4.18 -6.99
C TYR A 40 -3.55 -4.55 -6.90
N LEU A 41 -3.26 -5.45 -5.97
CA LEU A 41 -1.95 -5.99 -5.68
C LEU A 41 -1.85 -7.42 -6.20
N LYS A 42 -0.63 -7.79 -6.58
CA LYS A 42 -0.31 -9.18 -6.86
C LYS A 42 0.13 -9.84 -5.56
N ILE A 43 -0.67 -10.78 -5.05
CA ILE A 43 -0.33 -11.53 -3.84
C ILE A 43 0.97 -12.31 -4.07
N PRO A 44 1.97 -12.21 -3.18
CA PRO A 44 3.21 -12.97 -3.27
C PRO A 44 2.98 -14.47 -3.07
N ASP A 45 3.86 -15.30 -3.61
CA ASP A 45 3.79 -16.76 -3.47
C ASP A 45 3.87 -17.21 -2.01
N LYS A 46 3.29 -18.38 -1.70
CA LYS A 46 3.21 -18.98 -0.34
C LYS A 46 4.55 -19.19 0.37
N GLN A 47 5.67 -19.06 -0.33
CA GLN A 47 7.01 -19.22 0.25
C GLN A 47 7.52 -17.94 0.92
N VAL A 48 6.86 -16.80 0.72
CA VAL A 48 7.25 -15.52 1.31
C VAL A 48 6.67 -15.42 2.72
N LYS A 49 7.54 -15.28 3.74
CA LYS A 49 7.11 -15.12 5.14
C LYS A 49 6.58 -13.72 5.45
N LYS A 50 7.21 -12.69 4.90
CA LYS A 50 6.83 -11.29 5.09
C LYS A 50 6.93 -10.56 3.77
N TYR A 51 5.88 -9.82 3.43
CA TYR A 51 5.85 -8.98 2.25
C TYR A 51 5.31 -7.61 2.64
N THR A 52 6.06 -6.57 2.28
CA THR A 52 5.70 -5.19 2.58
C THR A 52 5.45 -4.47 1.28
N TYR A 53 4.35 -3.71 1.24
CA TYR A 53 4.05 -2.75 0.18
C TYR A 53 4.26 -1.34 0.73
N VAL A 54 4.86 -0.47 -0.07
CA VAL A 54 5.05 0.95 0.25
C VAL A 54 4.46 1.77 -0.89
N ILE A 55 3.59 2.72 -0.58
CA ILE A 55 3.10 3.69 -1.56
C ILE A 55 4.19 4.74 -1.74
N ASP A 56 4.84 4.77 -2.89
CA ASP A 56 5.95 5.70 -3.13
C ASP A 56 5.44 7.08 -3.59
N SER A 57 4.42 7.08 -4.45
CA SER A 57 3.88 8.32 -5.02
C SER A 57 2.49 8.12 -5.63
N LEU A 58 1.79 9.25 -5.79
CA LEU A 58 0.54 9.35 -6.54
C LEU A 58 0.76 10.36 -7.67
N VAL A 59 0.87 9.89 -8.90
CA VAL A 59 1.14 10.75 -10.08
C VAL A 59 0.12 10.45 -11.16
N ASN A 60 -0.50 11.49 -11.71
CA ASN A 60 -1.51 11.36 -12.78
C ASN A 60 -2.61 10.34 -12.45
N ARG A 61 -3.09 10.33 -11.20
CA ARG A 61 -4.10 9.39 -10.68
C ARG A 61 -3.67 7.92 -10.64
N ILE A 62 -2.37 7.65 -10.74
CA ILE A 62 -1.80 6.30 -10.62
C ILE A 62 -1.07 6.20 -9.28
N ILE A 63 -1.45 5.22 -8.47
CA ILE A 63 -0.72 4.85 -7.24
C ILE A 63 0.53 4.07 -7.66
N TYR A 64 1.73 4.56 -7.36
CA TYR A 64 2.99 3.83 -7.54
C TYR A 64 3.37 3.13 -6.24
N ILE A 65 3.78 1.86 -6.35
CA ILE A 65 4.00 0.98 -5.21
C ILE A 65 5.33 0.27 -5.36
N SER A 66 6.15 0.36 -4.34
CA SER A 66 7.32 -0.48 -4.14
C SER A 66 6.98 -1.65 -3.23
N SER A 67 7.71 -2.75 -3.36
CA SER A 67 7.52 -3.90 -2.50
C SER A 67 8.82 -4.59 -2.14
N LYS A 68 8.83 -5.16 -0.93
CA LYS A 68 9.97 -5.91 -0.39
C LYS A 68 9.48 -7.24 0.17
N ALA A 69 10.15 -8.31 -0.23
CA ALA A 69 9.98 -9.64 0.34
C ALA A 69 11.17 -9.96 1.23
N ASP A 70 10.93 -10.33 2.48
CA ASP A 70 11.94 -11.02 3.29
C ASP A 70 11.76 -12.53 3.05
N LYS A 71 12.82 -13.15 2.53
CA LYS A 71 12.90 -14.61 2.31
C LYS A 71 13.31 -15.31 3.60
#